data_AF-A0A7J6RE39-F1
#
_entry.id   AF-A0A7J6RE39-F1
#
_cell.length_a   1.000
_cell.length_b   1.000
_cell.length_c   1.000
_cell.angle_alpha   90.00
_cell.angle_beta   90.00
_cell.angle_gamma   90.00
#
_symmetry.space_group_name_H-M   'P 1'
#
loop_
_entity.id
_entity.type
_entity.pdbx_description
1 polymer ?
#
loop_
_entity_poly.entity_id
_entity_poly.type
_entity_poly.pdbx_seq_one_letter_code
_entity_poly.pdbx_strand_id
1 'polypeptide(L)'
;LACFMKASLLLAYLFIAAVVAEGPPRRTCSQTSFCRRYRDWIGLSVETRSSYYVPASPLCSSSTGTFNATVKLSALGEEGPDVFLLQLRFYEDGTVRFTMDENHALVGHIRTRYVIPSGDVIQHEHMPLAKDLEYTYSQEEKSSTFRVGKSIVVKLMHAGVVLTVAVDGQVVQTINSKNHLVIEGTRYEYNDKCPFNMPPSYDAKYIDPACSPGTHDGSWAEEYEGKTDEKPHGPSLVGVDVTFTEAYAAYGLQERGTTTSKLKIGGTSDLSLYRFFNLDYAGYPVDGDRAQGAIYGAIPTLTAVQEGPGPTTFTSSLLWVNPSDTLVALTG
;
A
#
# COMPACT_ATOMS: atom_id res chain seq x y z
N LEU A 1 -52.49 -26.97 -20.15
CA LEU A 1 -51.72 -26.39 -19.02
C LEU A 1 -50.21 -26.58 -19.13
N ALA A 2 -49.69 -27.78 -19.44
CA ALA A 2 -48.24 -28.05 -19.48
C ALA A 2 -47.43 -27.19 -20.48
N CYS A 3 -48.02 -26.79 -21.62
CA CYS A 3 -47.35 -25.95 -22.62
C CYS A 3 -47.17 -24.48 -22.14
N PHE A 4 -48.17 -23.95 -21.43
CA PHE A 4 -48.12 -22.60 -20.84
C PHE A 4 -47.10 -22.50 -19.70
N MET A 5 -46.97 -23.55 -18.87
CA MET A 5 -45.92 -23.61 -17.83
C MET A 5 -44.51 -23.62 -18.43
N LYS A 6 -44.28 -24.37 -19.51
CA LYS A 6 -42.96 -24.41 -20.18
C LYS A 6 -42.60 -23.07 -20.82
N ALA A 7 -43.56 -22.40 -21.47
CA ALA A 7 -43.34 -21.07 -22.04
C ALA A 7 -43.05 -20.01 -20.97
N SER A 8 -43.74 -20.07 -19.83
CA SER A 8 -43.54 -19.13 -18.72
C SER A 8 -42.20 -19.36 -17.99
N LEU A 9 -41.75 -20.61 -17.86
CA LEU A 9 -40.42 -20.96 -17.34
C LEU A 9 -39.30 -20.50 -18.29
N LEU A 10 -39.49 -20.65 -19.60
CA LEU A 10 -38.52 -20.18 -20.60
C LEU A 10 -38.43 -18.65 -20.62
N LEU A 11 -39.57 -17.95 -20.51
CA LEU A 11 -39.60 -16.49 -20.41
C LEU A 11 -38.95 -16.01 -19.12
N ALA A 12 -39.19 -16.68 -17.99
CA ALA A 12 -38.53 -16.37 -16.72
C ALA A 12 -37.01 -16.59 -16.81
N TYR A 13 -36.56 -17.65 -17.48
CA TYR A 13 -35.14 -17.92 -17.70
C TYR A 13 -34.47 -16.89 -18.62
N LEU A 14 -35.17 -16.48 -19.68
CA LEU A 14 -34.73 -15.40 -20.59
C LEU A 14 -34.71 -14.03 -19.90
N PHE A 15 -35.67 -13.75 -19.01
CA PHE A 15 -35.66 -12.54 -18.19
C PHE A 15 -34.52 -12.55 -17.17
N ILE A 16 -34.25 -13.68 -16.51
CA ILE A 16 -33.10 -13.79 -15.60
C ILE A 16 -31.78 -13.62 -16.37
N ALA A 17 -31.64 -14.25 -17.54
CA ALA A 17 -30.46 -14.10 -18.38
C ALA A 17 -30.28 -12.66 -18.93
N ALA A 18 -31.37 -11.94 -19.21
CA ALA A 18 -31.32 -10.54 -19.63
C ALA A 18 -31.02 -9.55 -18.48
N VAL A 19 -31.29 -9.94 -17.22
CA VAL A 19 -30.95 -9.15 -16.03
C VAL A 19 -29.51 -9.45 -15.54
N VAL A 20 -28.88 -10.52 -16.01
CA VAL A 20 -27.42 -10.64 -15.99
C VAL A 20 -26.87 -9.73 -17.10
N ALA A 21 -26.97 -8.42 -16.88
CA ALA A 21 -26.21 -7.45 -17.65
C ALA A 21 -24.75 -7.89 -17.61
N GLU A 22 -24.07 -7.90 -18.77
CA GLU A 22 -22.61 -7.92 -18.80
C GLU A 22 -22.14 -6.88 -17.78
N GLY A 23 -21.48 -7.34 -16.71
CA GLY A 23 -21.11 -6.46 -15.61
C GLY A 23 -20.38 -5.23 -16.16
N PRO A 24 -20.59 -4.03 -15.58
CA PRO A 24 -20.08 -2.80 -16.14
C PRO A 24 -18.56 -2.91 -16.39
N PRO A 25 -18.04 -2.26 -17.44
CA PRO A 25 -16.60 -2.21 -17.69
C PRO A 25 -15.88 -1.75 -16.41
N ARG A 26 -14.84 -2.51 -16.02
CA ARG A 26 -14.06 -2.25 -14.82
C ARG A 26 -12.66 -1.84 -15.22
N ARG A 27 -12.19 -0.73 -14.64
CA ARG A 27 -10.83 -0.24 -14.88
C ARG A 27 -9.84 -1.33 -14.53
N THR A 28 -8.91 -1.65 -15.42
CA THR A 28 -7.71 -2.39 -15.03
C THR A 28 -6.68 -1.44 -14.41
N CYS A 29 -5.52 -1.96 -13.94
CA CYS A 29 -4.43 -1.09 -13.53
C CYS A 29 -3.96 -0.20 -14.69
N SER A 30 -3.91 -0.74 -15.91
CA SER A 30 -3.58 0.03 -17.12
C SER A 30 -4.56 1.17 -17.41
N GLN A 31 -5.82 1.05 -17.00
CA GLN A 31 -6.86 2.08 -17.16
C GLN A 31 -7.02 2.96 -15.91
N THR A 32 -6.20 2.75 -14.89
CA THR A 32 -6.25 3.51 -13.63
C THR A 32 -4.93 4.27 -13.49
N SER A 33 -4.96 5.58 -13.73
CA SER A 33 -3.77 6.44 -13.79
C SER A 33 -2.75 6.21 -12.67
N PHE A 34 -3.16 6.23 -11.40
CA PHE A 34 -2.23 6.04 -10.28
C PHE A 34 -1.56 4.67 -10.29
N CYS A 35 -2.30 3.62 -10.66
CA CYS A 35 -1.80 2.26 -10.67
C CYS A 35 -0.80 2.06 -11.80
N ARG A 36 -1.15 2.53 -13.01
CA ARG A 36 -0.25 2.52 -14.16
C ARG A 36 1.05 3.26 -13.87
N ARG A 37 0.98 4.49 -13.35
CA ARG A 37 2.17 5.25 -12.93
C ARG A 37 3.02 4.49 -11.91
N TYR A 38 2.39 3.90 -10.89
CA TYR A 38 3.12 3.14 -9.90
C TYR A 38 3.81 1.91 -10.49
N ARG A 39 3.09 1.16 -11.34
CA ARG A 39 3.61 -0.03 -12.02
C ARG A 39 4.78 0.30 -12.93
N ASP A 40 4.68 1.39 -13.69
CA ASP A 40 5.76 1.86 -14.57
C ASP A 40 6.98 2.30 -13.72
N TRP A 41 6.74 3.02 -12.62
CA TRP A 41 7.80 3.48 -11.73
C TRP A 41 8.55 2.33 -11.03
N ILE A 42 7.86 1.33 -10.48
CA ILE A 42 8.53 0.15 -9.88
C ILE A 42 9.22 -0.73 -10.93
N GLY A 43 8.84 -0.60 -12.21
CA GLY A 43 9.51 -1.26 -13.33
C GLY A 43 10.87 -0.64 -13.69
N LEU A 44 11.16 0.58 -13.21
CA LEU A 44 12.45 1.22 -13.37
C LEU A 44 13.52 0.53 -12.51
N SER A 45 14.77 0.58 -12.99
CA SER A 45 15.91 0.09 -12.21
C SER A 45 16.00 0.82 -10.87
N VAL A 46 16.50 0.14 -9.85
CA VAL A 46 16.60 0.70 -8.49
C VAL A 46 17.50 1.95 -8.51
N GLU A 47 18.54 1.97 -9.35
CA GLU A 47 19.46 3.10 -9.50
C GLU A 47 18.80 4.33 -10.12
N THR A 48 17.78 4.12 -10.96
CA THR A 48 16.94 5.17 -11.54
C THR A 48 15.88 5.68 -10.56
N ARG A 49 15.63 4.99 -9.45
CA ARG A 49 14.73 5.45 -8.40
C ARG A 49 15.53 6.10 -7.27
N SER A 50 15.14 7.32 -6.89
CA SER A 50 15.68 7.97 -5.70
C SER A 50 15.01 7.39 -4.47
N SER A 51 15.80 7.01 -3.48
CA SER A 51 15.30 6.56 -2.18
C SER A 51 14.93 7.71 -1.26
N TYR A 52 14.13 7.36 -0.26
CA TYR A 52 13.97 8.13 0.96
C TYR A 52 15.07 7.79 1.97
N TYR A 53 15.37 8.72 2.87
CA TYR A 53 16.21 8.41 4.02
C TYR A 53 15.78 9.19 5.27
N VAL A 54 16.02 8.57 6.43
CA VAL A 54 15.97 9.25 7.72
C VAL A 54 17.34 9.90 7.96
N PRO A 55 17.42 11.19 8.36
CA PRO A 55 18.70 11.81 8.74
C PRO A 55 19.42 10.99 9.82
N ALA A 56 20.77 10.95 9.77
CA ALA A 56 21.58 10.10 10.64
C ALA A 56 21.63 10.60 12.09
N SER A 57 20.51 10.47 12.80
CA SER A 57 20.33 10.86 14.20
C SER A 57 19.34 9.92 14.91
N PRO A 58 19.37 9.87 16.25
CA PRO A 58 18.36 9.13 17.00
C PRO A 58 16.93 9.63 16.72
N LEU A 59 15.98 8.70 16.59
CA LEU A 59 14.55 8.99 16.55
C LEU A 59 14.07 9.70 17.83
N CYS A 60 13.13 10.62 17.68
CA CYS A 60 12.53 11.35 18.79
C CYS A 60 11.39 10.53 19.42
N SER A 61 11.51 10.20 20.71
CA SER A 61 10.38 9.64 21.46
C SER A 61 9.38 10.75 21.81
N SER A 62 8.12 10.59 21.40
CA SER A 62 7.05 11.55 21.73
C SER A 62 6.20 11.10 22.91
N SER A 63 6.12 9.79 23.13
CA SER A 63 5.46 9.15 24.26
C SER A 63 5.97 7.71 24.38
N THR A 64 5.61 7.03 25.47
CA THR A 64 5.91 5.60 25.65
C THR A 64 5.46 4.79 24.43
N GLY A 65 6.37 4.01 23.85
CA GLY A 65 6.08 3.18 22.68
C GLY A 65 5.89 3.93 21.35
N THR A 66 6.13 5.25 21.29
CA THR A 66 5.98 6.04 20.04
C THR A 66 7.23 6.86 19.69
N PHE A 67 7.74 6.65 18.49
CA PHE A 67 8.95 7.28 17.96
C PHE A 67 8.68 7.96 16.63
N ASN A 68 9.23 9.16 16.45
CA ASN A 68 9.09 9.94 15.23
C ASN A 68 10.45 10.26 14.61
N ALA A 69 10.45 10.44 13.30
CA ALA A 69 11.57 10.94 12.51
C ALA A 69 11.09 11.83 11.37
N THR A 70 11.95 12.72 10.90
CA THR A 70 11.79 13.33 9.58
C THR A 70 12.38 12.40 8.51
N VAL A 71 11.87 12.53 7.30
CA VAL A 71 12.34 11.76 6.14
C VAL A 71 12.62 12.73 5.00
N LYS A 72 13.79 12.58 4.39
CA LYS A 72 14.30 13.39 3.29
C LYS A 72 14.36 12.60 1.99
N LEU A 73 14.42 13.33 0.88
CA LEU A 73 14.62 12.79 -0.46
C LEU A 73 16.11 12.78 -0.77
N SER A 74 16.69 11.62 -1.11
CA SER A 74 18.11 11.55 -1.46
C SER A 74 18.48 12.42 -2.66
N ALA A 75 17.56 12.63 -3.61
CA ALA A 75 17.82 13.47 -4.78
C ALA A 75 17.84 14.98 -4.49
N LEU A 76 17.33 15.42 -3.33
CA LEU A 76 17.42 16.81 -2.91
C LEU A 76 18.68 17.11 -2.07
N GLY A 77 19.55 16.11 -1.89
CA GLY A 77 20.77 16.25 -1.10
C GLY A 77 20.53 16.38 0.41
N GLU A 78 21.59 16.66 1.16
CA GLU A 78 21.53 16.81 2.63
C GLU A 78 20.82 18.09 3.06
N GLU A 79 20.98 19.17 2.29
CA GLU A 79 20.32 20.47 2.46
C GLU A 79 18.85 20.46 2.01
N GLY A 80 18.38 19.34 1.43
CA GLY A 80 16.98 19.17 1.06
C GLY A 80 16.03 19.26 2.27
N PRO A 81 14.78 19.69 2.07
CA PRO A 81 13.82 19.80 3.16
C PRO A 81 13.41 18.43 3.69
N ASP A 82 12.91 18.42 4.93
CA ASP A 82 12.19 17.28 5.50
C ASP A 82 10.82 17.17 4.83
N VAL A 83 10.66 16.23 3.91
CA VAL A 83 9.46 16.13 3.06
C VAL A 83 8.34 15.30 3.68
N PHE A 84 8.70 14.31 4.52
CA PHE A 84 7.75 13.45 5.20
C PHE A 84 8.08 13.33 6.68
N LEU A 85 7.06 12.98 7.45
CA LEU A 85 7.15 12.61 8.86
C LEU A 85 6.86 11.12 8.98
N LEU A 86 7.74 10.41 9.67
CA LEU A 86 7.61 8.99 9.96
C LEU A 86 7.28 8.80 11.44
N GLN A 87 6.33 7.90 11.73
CA GLN A 87 5.99 7.47 13.08
C GLN A 87 6.00 5.95 13.19
N LEU A 88 6.67 5.44 14.22
CA LEU A 88 6.59 4.06 14.68
C LEU A 88 5.83 4.03 16.01
N ARG A 89 4.78 3.22 16.10
CA ARG A 89 4.10 2.89 17.35
C ARG A 89 4.21 1.40 17.63
N PHE A 90 4.58 1.06 18.85
CA PHE A 90 4.72 -0.31 19.33
C PHE A 90 3.61 -0.58 20.36
N TYR A 91 2.90 -1.69 20.21
CA TYR A 91 1.79 -2.08 21.07
C TYR A 91 2.14 -3.28 21.94
N GLU A 92 1.47 -3.43 23.09
CA GLU A 92 1.74 -4.52 24.04
C GLU A 92 1.49 -5.92 23.45
N ASP A 93 0.63 -6.03 22.44
CA ASP A 93 0.32 -7.28 21.72
C ASP A 93 1.36 -7.67 20.66
N GLY A 94 2.42 -6.88 20.50
CA GLY A 94 3.46 -7.09 19.49
C GLY A 94 3.17 -6.44 18.14
N THR A 95 2.03 -5.76 17.98
CA THR A 95 1.74 -4.97 16.77
C THR A 95 2.72 -3.81 16.65
N VAL A 96 3.20 -3.58 15.43
CA VAL A 96 4.03 -2.42 15.07
C VAL A 96 3.29 -1.64 13.99
N ARG A 97 3.00 -0.37 14.27
CA ARG A 97 2.38 0.54 13.31
C ARG A 97 3.42 1.48 12.74
N PHE A 98 3.70 1.31 11.46
CA PHE A 98 4.48 2.22 10.63
C PHE A 98 3.54 3.20 9.94
N THR A 99 3.77 4.50 10.10
CA THR A 99 3.00 5.55 9.43
C THR A 99 3.95 6.57 8.83
N MET A 100 3.69 7.01 7.61
CA MET A 100 4.37 8.13 6.98
C MET A 100 3.35 9.09 6.39
N ASP A 101 3.58 10.39 6.58
CA ASP A 101 2.71 11.45 6.07
C ASP A 101 3.54 12.62 5.53
N GLU A 102 2.92 13.49 4.74
CA GLU A 102 3.56 14.72 4.24
C GLU A 102 3.90 15.67 5.39
N ASN A 103 5.05 16.32 5.30
CA ASN A 103 5.36 17.41 6.22
C ASN A 103 4.46 18.61 5.88
N HIS A 104 3.34 18.74 6.58
CA HIS A 104 2.35 19.78 6.32
C HIS A 104 2.90 21.21 6.46
N ALA A 105 3.94 21.41 7.29
CA ALA A 105 4.61 22.69 7.41
C ALA A 105 5.38 23.06 6.11
N LEU A 106 5.93 22.06 5.42
CA LEU A 106 6.61 22.25 4.13
C LEU A 106 5.61 22.53 3.00
N VAL A 107 4.53 21.74 2.94
CA VAL A 107 3.53 21.84 1.85
C VAL A 107 2.46 22.89 2.09
N GLY A 108 2.59 23.70 3.15
CA GLY A 108 1.68 24.81 3.45
C GLY A 108 0.23 24.40 3.71
N HIS A 109 0.00 23.17 4.18
CA HIS A 109 -1.34 22.62 4.44
C HIS A 109 -2.32 22.66 3.25
N ILE A 110 -1.83 22.73 2.01
CA ILE A 110 -2.65 22.83 0.79
C ILE A 110 -3.63 21.67 0.65
N ARG A 111 -3.21 20.49 1.08
CA ARG A 111 -4.07 19.33 1.28
C ARG A 111 -3.65 18.60 2.54
N THR A 112 -4.60 17.91 3.16
CA THR A 112 -4.34 16.97 4.25
C THR A 112 -4.63 15.58 3.71
N ARG A 113 -3.70 14.64 3.88
CA ARG A 113 -3.95 13.24 3.52
C ARG A 113 -5.01 12.66 4.44
N TYR A 114 -5.92 11.89 3.87
CA TYR A 114 -6.98 11.29 4.64
C TYR A 114 -6.40 10.26 5.62
N VAL A 115 -6.76 10.40 6.89
CA VAL A 115 -6.44 9.44 7.95
C VAL A 115 -7.76 8.91 8.49
N ILE A 116 -7.93 7.59 8.48
CA ILE A 116 -9.12 6.95 9.08
C ILE A 116 -9.17 7.37 10.56
N PRO A 117 -10.28 7.97 11.03
CA PRO A 117 -10.41 8.41 12.41
C PRO A 117 -10.19 7.26 13.40
N SER A 118 -9.61 7.60 14.55
CA SER A 118 -9.58 6.69 15.70
C SER A 118 -11.01 6.29 16.09
N GLY A 119 -11.24 5.02 16.40
CA GLY A 119 -12.55 4.49 16.77
C GLY A 119 -13.44 4.06 15.59
N ASP A 120 -13.02 4.31 14.35
CA ASP A 120 -13.70 3.77 13.17
C ASP A 120 -13.23 2.33 12.89
N VAL A 121 -12.05 2.18 12.27
CA VAL A 121 -11.44 0.86 12.01
C VAL A 121 -10.51 0.42 13.14
N ILE A 122 -9.72 1.34 13.69
CA ILE A 122 -8.75 1.05 14.76
C ILE A 122 -9.27 1.63 16.07
N GLN A 123 -9.52 0.74 17.03
CA GLN A 123 -9.94 1.09 18.39
C GLN A 123 -8.71 1.36 19.27
N HIS A 124 -8.07 2.52 19.11
CA HIS A 124 -6.80 2.83 19.80
C HIS A 124 -6.89 2.74 21.32
N GLU A 125 -8.06 2.99 21.91
CA GLU A 125 -8.31 2.84 23.35
C GLU A 125 -8.14 1.40 23.85
N HIS A 126 -8.31 0.42 22.96
CA HIS A 126 -8.12 -1.01 23.23
C HIS A 126 -6.75 -1.55 22.78
N MET A 127 -5.87 -0.68 22.28
CA MET A 127 -4.52 -1.04 21.84
C MET A 127 -3.48 -0.30 22.69
N PRO A 128 -3.15 -0.81 23.90
CA PRO A 128 -2.16 -0.17 24.76
C PRO A 128 -0.76 -0.20 24.14
N LEU A 129 -0.02 0.90 24.31
CA LEU A 129 1.35 1.03 23.80
C LEU A 129 2.33 0.24 24.68
N ALA A 130 3.30 -0.39 24.03
CA ALA A 130 4.33 -1.17 24.69
C ALA A 130 5.17 -0.31 25.64
N LYS A 131 5.24 -0.74 26.90
CA LYS A 131 6.05 -0.10 27.95
C LYS A 131 7.46 -0.70 28.03
N ASP A 132 7.54 -2.02 27.84
CA ASP A 132 8.80 -2.76 27.85
C ASP A 132 9.44 -2.71 26.44
N LEU A 133 10.09 -1.59 26.17
CA LEU A 133 10.72 -1.29 24.89
C LEU A 133 12.15 -0.77 25.10
N GLU A 134 13.13 -1.48 24.55
CA GLU A 134 14.52 -1.00 24.47
C GLU A 134 14.75 -0.36 23.10
N TYR A 135 15.31 0.86 23.08
CA TYR A 135 15.67 1.56 21.85
C TYR A 135 17.17 1.84 21.80
N THR A 136 17.81 1.50 20.69
CA THR A 136 19.21 1.82 20.42
C THR A 136 19.37 2.43 19.01
N TYR A 137 20.29 3.38 18.90
CA TYR A 137 20.70 3.99 17.63
C TYR A 137 22.15 3.62 17.34
N SER A 138 22.43 3.16 16.12
CA SER A 138 23.78 2.92 15.62
C SER A 138 24.13 3.98 14.59
N GLN A 139 25.13 4.81 14.92
CA GLN A 139 25.65 5.83 14.00
C GLN A 139 26.44 5.21 12.84
N GLU A 140 27.16 4.13 13.10
CA GLU A 140 27.95 3.40 12.10
C GLU A 140 27.04 2.77 11.04
N GLU A 141 26.00 2.04 11.48
CA GLU A 141 25.06 1.39 10.58
C GLU A 141 23.98 2.34 10.04
N LYS A 142 23.86 3.54 10.62
CA LYS A 142 22.74 4.47 10.40
C LYS A 142 21.40 3.75 10.55
N SER A 143 21.21 3.14 11.72
CA SER A 143 20.07 2.29 12.00
C SER A 143 19.49 2.52 13.39
N SER A 144 18.19 2.29 13.52
CA SER A 144 17.45 2.36 14.78
C SER A 144 16.87 0.99 15.09
N THR A 145 17.21 0.43 16.24
CA THR A 145 16.78 -0.90 16.66
C THR A 145 15.91 -0.82 17.92
N PHE A 146 14.79 -1.51 17.88
CA PHE A 146 13.81 -1.61 18.95
C PHE A 146 13.68 -3.07 19.38
N ARG A 147 13.78 -3.36 20.68
CA ARG A 147 13.41 -4.66 21.24
C ARG A 147 12.10 -4.52 21.99
N VAL A 148 11.07 -5.21 21.53
CA VAL A 148 9.72 -5.19 22.10
C VAL A 148 9.49 -6.51 22.84
N GLY A 149 9.29 -6.45 24.15
CA GLY A 149 9.19 -7.65 24.97
C GLY A 149 10.46 -8.51 24.88
N LYS A 150 10.30 -9.83 24.74
CA LYS A 150 11.43 -10.80 24.78
C LYS A 150 11.90 -11.28 23.41
N SER A 151 11.03 -11.23 22.40
CA SER A 151 11.23 -11.98 21.16
C SER A 151 11.23 -11.09 19.91
N ILE A 152 10.61 -9.91 19.97
CA ILE A 152 10.42 -9.07 18.78
C ILE A 152 11.56 -8.04 18.71
N VAL A 153 12.24 -8.02 17.56
CA VAL A 153 13.24 -7.00 17.22
C VAL A 153 12.79 -6.30 15.96
N VAL A 154 12.67 -4.97 16.02
CA VAL A 154 12.35 -4.13 14.87
C VAL A 154 13.55 -3.26 14.55
N LYS A 155 14.06 -3.33 13.32
CA LYS A 155 15.19 -2.54 12.86
C LYS A 155 14.76 -1.64 11.71
N LEU A 156 14.93 -0.34 11.87
CA LEU A 156 14.78 0.66 10.82
C LEU A 156 16.17 1.01 10.28
N MET A 157 16.47 0.60 9.06
CA MET A 157 17.61 1.13 8.31
C MET A 157 17.24 2.52 7.81
N HIS A 158 18.05 3.53 8.16
CA HIS A 158 17.74 4.92 7.82
C HIS A 158 17.86 5.16 6.32
N ALA A 159 18.84 4.54 5.66
CA ALA A 159 18.95 4.54 4.20
C ALA A 159 17.84 3.68 3.60
N GLY A 160 17.07 4.26 2.68
CA GLY A 160 15.96 3.57 2.03
C GLY A 160 14.72 3.42 2.90
N VAL A 161 14.74 3.80 4.19
CA VAL A 161 13.59 3.63 5.11
C VAL A 161 13.09 2.18 5.08
N VAL A 162 13.98 1.25 5.39
CA VAL A 162 13.67 -0.19 5.37
C VAL A 162 13.38 -0.65 6.79
N LEU A 163 12.17 -1.14 7.05
CA LEU A 163 11.76 -1.63 8.37
C LEU A 163 11.73 -3.16 8.37
N THR A 164 12.61 -3.78 9.14
CA THR A 164 12.66 -5.22 9.31
C THR A 164 12.09 -5.60 10.67
N VAL A 165 11.18 -6.58 10.69
CA VAL A 165 10.61 -7.18 11.90
C VAL A 165 11.13 -8.60 12.00
N ALA A 166 11.78 -8.91 13.12
CA ALA A 166 12.28 -10.23 13.44
C ALA A 166 11.64 -10.75 14.74
N VAL A 167 11.38 -12.05 14.79
CA VAL A 167 10.86 -12.78 15.96
C VAL A 167 11.83 -13.91 16.27
N ASP A 168 12.29 -13.98 17.52
CA ASP A 168 13.26 -14.98 17.99
C ASP A 168 14.52 -15.07 17.10
N GLY A 169 14.98 -13.91 16.62
CA GLY A 169 16.16 -13.77 15.77
C GLY A 169 15.94 -14.06 14.28
N GLN A 170 14.74 -14.46 13.86
CA GLN A 170 14.41 -14.67 12.44
C GLN A 170 13.58 -13.52 11.88
N VAL A 171 13.97 -13.01 10.71
CA VAL A 171 13.21 -11.98 10.01
C VAL A 171 11.91 -12.58 9.50
N VAL A 172 10.77 -11.99 9.89
CA VAL A 172 9.44 -12.42 9.44
C VAL A 172 8.84 -11.44 8.42
N GLN A 173 9.10 -10.14 8.55
CA GLN A 173 8.62 -9.15 7.60
C GLN A 173 9.67 -8.10 7.31
N THR A 174 9.74 -7.63 6.07
CA THR A 174 10.50 -6.43 5.71
C THR A 174 9.63 -5.50 4.88
N ILE A 175 9.46 -4.27 5.35
CA ILE A 175 8.82 -3.19 4.61
C ILE A 175 9.87 -2.44 3.80
N ASN A 176 9.57 -2.20 2.53
CA ASN A 176 10.39 -1.47 1.58
C ASN A 176 11.72 -2.13 1.18
N SER A 177 11.79 -3.45 1.21
CA SER A 177 12.98 -4.21 0.81
C SER A 177 13.38 -4.02 -0.67
N LYS A 178 12.42 -3.74 -1.55
CA LYS A 178 12.62 -3.52 -2.99
C LYS A 178 12.69 -2.03 -3.37
N ASN A 179 12.69 -1.15 -2.36
CA ASN A 179 12.68 0.30 -2.53
C ASN A 179 11.44 0.78 -3.33
N HIS A 180 10.26 0.16 -3.12
CA HIS A 180 9.01 0.54 -3.78
C HIS A 180 8.18 1.56 -2.99
N LEU A 181 8.63 1.98 -1.81
CA LEU A 181 7.99 3.02 -1.01
C LEU A 181 7.98 4.32 -1.79
N VAL A 182 6.79 4.88 -1.99
CA VAL A 182 6.59 6.13 -2.67
C VAL A 182 5.36 6.85 -2.14
N ILE A 183 5.46 8.16 -1.98
CA ILE A 183 4.35 9.06 -1.64
C ILE A 183 4.39 10.18 -2.69
N GLU A 184 3.39 10.20 -3.58
CA GLU A 184 3.26 11.26 -4.59
C GLU A 184 2.99 12.61 -3.90
N GLY A 185 3.96 13.52 -3.90
CA GLY A 185 3.94 14.74 -3.06
C GLY A 185 2.86 15.75 -3.45
N THR A 186 2.62 16.74 -2.60
CA THR A 186 1.62 17.79 -2.84
C THR A 186 2.05 18.71 -3.97
N ARG A 187 1.10 19.03 -4.85
CA ARG A 187 1.23 20.00 -5.93
C ARG A 187 0.60 21.33 -5.48
N TYR A 188 1.20 22.45 -5.85
CA TYR A 188 0.75 23.78 -5.43
C TYR A 188 -0.32 24.33 -6.38
N GLU A 189 -0.18 24.05 -7.67
CA GLU A 189 -1.08 24.51 -8.73
C GLU A 189 -1.61 23.34 -9.58
N TYR A 190 -2.78 23.55 -10.18
CA TYR A 190 -3.34 22.59 -11.14
C TYR A 190 -2.42 22.49 -12.36
N ASN A 191 -2.19 21.27 -12.85
CA ASN A 191 -1.18 20.94 -13.87
C ASN A 191 0.29 21.00 -13.42
N ASP A 192 0.59 21.25 -12.14
CA ASP A 192 1.93 21.02 -11.62
C ASP A 192 2.36 19.59 -11.88
N LYS A 193 3.54 19.45 -12.48
CA LYS A 193 4.12 18.13 -12.77
C LYS A 193 4.77 17.54 -11.52
N CYS A 194 5.55 18.35 -10.82
CA CYS A 194 6.41 17.88 -9.75
C CYS A 194 6.23 18.61 -8.42
N PRO A 195 6.23 17.88 -7.29
CA PRO A 195 6.18 18.49 -5.98
C PRO A 195 7.55 19.07 -5.58
N PHE A 196 7.57 19.79 -4.46
CA PHE A 196 8.80 20.28 -3.81
C PHE A 196 9.72 21.13 -4.71
N ASN A 197 9.14 21.85 -5.67
CA ASN A 197 9.88 22.64 -6.67
C ASN A 197 10.93 21.84 -7.46
N MET A 198 10.74 20.52 -7.58
CA MET A 198 11.63 19.68 -8.37
C MET A 198 11.44 19.96 -9.86
N PRO A 199 12.52 20.20 -10.63
CA PRO A 199 12.40 20.31 -12.07
C PRO A 199 11.99 18.95 -12.67
N PRO A 200 11.06 18.91 -13.64
CA PRO A 200 10.87 17.71 -14.46
C PRO A 200 12.20 17.41 -15.16
N SER A 201 12.76 16.21 -14.97
CA SER A 201 14.02 15.84 -15.60
C SER A 201 13.88 14.53 -16.34
N TYR A 202 14.36 14.52 -17.59
CA TYR A 202 14.40 13.33 -18.45
C TYR A 202 15.59 12.41 -18.14
N ASP A 203 16.61 12.91 -17.43
CA ASP A 203 17.88 12.23 -17.15
C ASP A 203 18.12 11.98 -15.64
N ALA A 204 17.13 12.22 -14.77
CA ALA A 204 17.31 12.13 -13.31
C ALA A 204 16.72 10.87 -12.68
N LYS A 205 17.21 10.58 -11.47
CA LYS A 205 16.61 9.59 -10.58
C LYS A 205 15.23 10.05 -10.11
N TYR A 206 14.19 9.23 -10.27
CA TYR A 206 12.80 9.60 -9.95
C TYR A 206 12.46 9.37 -8.49
N ILE A 207 11.81 10.36 -7.88
CA ILE A 207 11.27 10.30 -6.52
C ILE A 207 9.74 10.16 -6.52
N ASP A 208 9.10 10.65 -7.57
CA ASP A 208 7.64 10.74 -7.69
C ASP A 208 7.22 10.15 -9.06
N PRO A 209 6.32 9.15 -9.11
CA PRO A 209 5.88 8.51 -10.35
C PRO A 209 5.22 9.48 -11.34
N ALA A 210 4.54 10.51 -10.84
CA ALA A 210 3.95 11.56 -11.68
C ALA A 210 4.97 12.61 -12.15
N CYS A 211 6.24 12.50 -11.75
CA CYS A 211 7.37 13.26 -12.32
C CYS A 211 8.20 12.50 -13.36
N SER A 212 8.02 11.18 -13.48
CA SER A 212 8.79 10.34 -14.40
C SER A 212 8.43 10.57 -15.89
N PRO A 213 9.40 10.79 -16.80
CA PRO A 213 9.20 10.86 -18.24
C PRO A 213 8.27 9.78 -18.76
N GLY A 214 7.30 10.20 -19.54
CA GLY A 214 6.22 9.35 -20.01
C GLY A 214 4.95 10.17 -20.15
N THR A 215 3.86 9.50 -20.55
CA THR A 215 2.55 10.13 -20.57
C THR A 215 2.01 10.15 -19.13
N HIS A 216 1.93 11.34 -18.55
CA HIS A 216 1.29 11.58 -17.25
C HIS A 216 -0.24 11.70 -17.37
N ASP A 217 -0.84 10.94 -18.27
CA ASP A 217 -2.28 10.99 -18.51
C ASP A 217 -3.04 10.58 -17.23
N GLY A 218 -4.06 11.35 -16.89
CA GLY A 218 -4.82 11.17 -15.65
C GLY A 218 -4.04 11.48 -14.36
N SER A 219 -2.88 12.16 -14.42
CA SER A 219 -2.27 12.77 -13.21
C SER A 219 -3.17 13.85 -12.61
N TRP A 220 -3.82 14.62 -13.48
CA TRP A 220 -4.89 15.57 -13.18
C TRP A 220 -6.20 14.96 -13.69
N ALA A 221 -7.07 15.73 -14.36
CA ALA A 221 -8.33 15.19 -14.88
C ALA A 221 -8.15 13.84 -15.62
N GLU A 222 -8.99 12.86 -15.28
CA GLU A 222 -9.01 11.53 -15.87
C GLU A 222 -10.44 11.16 -16.27
N GLU A 223 -10.62 10.66 -17.49
CA GLU A 223 -11.92 10.22 -18.00
C GLU A 223 -12.01 8.69 -18.04
N TYR A 224 -13.18 8.15 -17.72
CA TYR A 224 -13.50 6.75 -17.91
C TYR A 224 -15.00 6.57 -18.14
N GLU A 225 -15.36 5.89 -19.24
CA GLU A 225 -16.74 5.58 -19.57
C GLU A 225 -17.62 6.86 -19.59
N GLY A 226 -17.10 7.96 -20.15
CA GLY A 226 -17.80 9.24 -20.25
C GLY A 226 -17.92 10.01 -18.92
N LYS A 227 -17.24 9.55 -17.86
CA LYS A 227 -17.18 10.24 -16.56
C LYS A 227 -15.80 10.82 -16.34
N THR A 228 -15.74 12.13 -16.13
CA THR A 228 -14.51 12.84 -15.79
C THR A 228 -14.38 12.97 -14.27
N ASP A 229 -13.25 12.52 -13.74
CA ASP A 229 -12.74 12.88 -12.42
C ASP A 229 -11.78 14.06 -12.60
N GLU A 230 -12.12 15.23 -12.05
CA GLU A 230 -11.34 16.47 -12.20
C GLU A 230 -10.04 16.46 -11.40
N LYS A 231 -9.92 15.60 -10.38
CA LYS A 231 -8.70 15.43 -9.56
C LYS A 231 -8.07 16.75 -9.11
N PRO A 232 -8.77 17.57 -8.31
CA PRO A 232 -8.33 18.93 -7.95
C PRO A 232 -7.00 18.97 -7.19
N HIS A 233 -6.58 17.86 -6.56
CA HIS A 233 -5.33 17.74 -5.83
C HIS A 233 -4.24 16.97 -6.60
N GLY A 234 -4.50 16.62 -7.85
CA GLY A 234 -3.57 15.94 -8.72
C GLY A 234 -3.17 14.54 -8.22
N PRO A 235 -1.92 14.12 -8.48
CA PRO A 235 -1.40 12.83 -8.05
C PRO A 235 -1.21 12.76 -6.53
N SER A 236 -1.60 11.64 -5.92
CA SER A 236 -1.58 11.44 -4.47
C SER A 236 -1.39 9.98 -4.04
N LEU A 237 -0.92 9.12 -4.94
CA LEU A 237 -0.59 7.71 -4.66
C LEU A 237 0.29 7.57 -3.41
N VAL A 238 0.03 6.50 -2.66
CA VAL A 238 0.99 5.91 -1.71
C VAL A 238 1.17 4.46 -2.10
N GLY A 239 2.42 4.02 -2.24
CA GLY A 239 2.76 2.63 -2.55
C GLY A 239 3.97 2.16 -1.73
N VAL A 240 4.05 0.86 -1.45
CA VAL A 240 5.18 0.24 -0.75
C VAL A 240 5.23 -1.26 -1.04
N ASP A 241 6.41 -1.87 -1.00
CA ASP A 241 6.55 -3.33 -0.97
C ASP A 241 6.63 -3.85 0.46
N VAL A 242 6.00 -5.00 0.72
CA VAL A 242 6.13 -5.75 1.97
C VAL A 242 6.50 -7.18 1.63
N THR A 243 7.61 -7.64 2.19
CA THR A 243 8.13 -9.00 2.00
C THR A 243 7.86 -9.82 3.25
N PHE A 244 7.24 -10.99 3.07
CA PHE A 244 7.07 -12.03 4.09
C PHE A 244 8.12 -13.12 3.84
N THR A 245 9.10 -13.24 4.74
CA THR A 245 10.26 -14.13 4.58
C THR A 245 9.87 -15.59 4.76
N GLU A 246 10.35 -16.50 3.90
CA GLU A 246 10.03 -17.95 3.96
C GLU A 246 8.52 -18.28 4.05
N ALA A 247 7.66 -17.46 3.42
CA ALA A 247 6.22 -17.70 3.40
C ALA A 247 5.84 -18.78 2.37
N TYR A 248 5.25 -19.89 2.83
CA TYR A 248 4.75 -20.97 1.96
C TYR A 248 3.23 -20.89 1.70
N ALA A 249 2.53 -20.08 2.48
CA ALA A 249 1.12 -19.75 2.28
C ALA A 249 0.78 -18.34 2.77
N ALA A 250 -0.20 -17.72 2.13
CA ALA A 250 -0.78 -16.46 2.57
C ALA A 250 -2.30 -16.48 2.41
N TYR A 251 -3.01 -15.74 3.26
CA TYR A 251 -4.47 -15.69 3.36
C TYR A 251 -4.94 -14.25 3.58
N GLY A 252 -6.21 -13.97 3.31
CA GLY A 252 -6.82 -12.65 3.46
C GLY A 252 -7.19 -12.01 2.12
N LEU A 253 -6.95 -10.70 2.02
CA LEU A 253 -7.29 -9.82 0.90
C LEU A 253 -8.72 -10.02 0.40
N GLN A 254 -9.67 -9.96 1.33
CA GLN A 254 -11.09 -10.10 1.05
C GLN A 254 -11.69 -8.73 0.68
N GLU A 255 -12.82 -8.64 -0.02
CA GLU A 255 -13.64 -9.72 -0.55
C GLU A 255 -13.20 -10.09 -1.97
N ARG A 256 -13.24 -11.38 -2.33
CA ARG A 256 -12.90 -11.87 -3.68
C ARG A 256 -13.73 -13.09 -4.07
N GLY A 257 -14.02 -13.24 -5.36
CA GLY A 257 -14.78 -14.37 -5.88
C GLY A 257 -13.91 -15.63 -5.96
N THR A 258 -13.87 -16.44 -4.90
CA THR A 258 -13.01 -17.63 -4.87
C THR A 258 -13.61 -18.79 -4.09
N THR A 259 -13.23 -20.01 -4.46
CA THR A 259 -13.47 -21.22 -3.65
C THR A 259 -12.32 -21.57 -2.71
N THR A 260 -11.18 -20.85 -2.79
CA THR A 260 -9.97 -21.15 -2.03
C THR A 260 -9.49 -19.97 -1.19
N SER A 261 -9.26 -20.21 0.10
CA SER A 261 -8.77 -19.17 1.02
C SER A 261 -7.31 -18.78 0.81
N LYS A 262 -6.46 -19.70 0.32
CA LYS A 262 -5.05 -19.43 0.00
C LYS A 262 -4.97 -18.40 -1.13
N LEU A 263 -4.11 -17.40 -0.96
CA LEU A 263 -3.84 -16.39 -1.97
C LEU A 263 -3.03 -16.97 -3.13
N LYS A 264 -3.41 -16.60 -4.35
CA LYS A 264 -2.69 -16.93 -5.58
C LYS A 264 -1.65 -15.86 -5.86
N ILE A 265 -0.40 -16.29 -6.07
CA ILE A 265 0.68 -15.47 -6.62
C ILE A 265 0.46 -15.37 -8.12
N GLY A 266 0.26 -14.16 -8.63
CA GLY A 266 -0.06 -13.93 -10.04
C GLY A 266 0.79 -12.85 -10.71
N GLY A 267 1.70 -12.22 -9.97
CA GLY A 267 2.56 -11.15 -10.48
C GLY A 267 1.81 -9.82 -10.65
N THR A 268 2.26 -9.03 -11.62
CA THR A 268 1.84 -7.62 -11.84
C THR A 268 0.88 -7.43 -13.03
N SER A 269 0.41 -8.52 -13.64
CA SER A 269 -0.58 -8.48 -14.72
C SER A 269 -1.90 -7.91 -14.24
N ASP A 270 -2.59 -7.15 -15.09
CA ASP A 270 -3.92 -6.60 -14.84
C ASP A 270 -4.95 -7.65 -14.36
N LEU A 271 -4.81 -8.90 -14.79
CA LEU A 271 -5.72 -9.99 -14.44
C LEU A 271 -5.41 -10.64 -13.08
N SER A 272 -4.26 -10.34 -12.50
CA SER A 272 -3.72 -11.00 -11.31
C SER A 272 -3.76 -10.14 -10.04
N LEU A 273 -4.06 -8.84 -10.17
CA LEU A 273 -4.06 -7.91 -9.04
C LEU A 273 -5.29 -8.11 -8.17
N TYR A 274 -5.07 -8.13 -6.86
CA TYR A 274 -6.15 -7.98 -5.89
C TYR A 274 -6.53 -6.50 -5.83
N ARG A 275 -7.83 -6.18 -5.81
CA ARG A 275 -8.27 -4.78 -5.76
C ARG A 275 -9.31 -4.55 -4.68
N PHE A 276 -9.08 -3.52 -3.88
CA PHE A 276 -10.00 -2.99 -2.90
C PHE A 276 -10.65 -1.73 -3.43
N PHE A 277 -11.86 -1.89 -3.95
CA PHE A 277 -12.69 -0.78 -4.39
C PHE A 277 -14.14 -1.28 -4.38
N ASN A 278 -14.90 -0.95 -3.35
CA ASN A 278 -16.25 -1.52 -3.17
C ASN A 278 -17.12 -1.17 -4.38
N LEU A 279 -17.55 -2.19 -5.11
CA LEU A 279 -18.29 -2.11 -6.37
C LEU A 279 -19.44 -3.09 -6.35
N ASP A 280 -20.57 -2.68 -6.93
CA ASP A 280 -21.61 -3.62 -7.30
C ASP A 280 -21.15 -4.46 -8.50
N TYR A 281 -20.89 -5.76 -8.29
CA TYR A 281 -20.51 -6.70 -9.34
C TYR A 281 -21.54 -7.80 -9.57
N ALA A 282 -22.59 -7.46 -10.32
CA ALA A 282 -23.50 -8.48 -10.85
C ALA A 282 -22.73 -9.54 -11.65
N GLY A 283 -22.86 -10.81 -11.23
CA GLY A 283 -22.25 -11.96 -11.93
C GLY A 283 -20.71 -12.02 -11.85
N TYR A 284 -20.11 -11.59 -10.74
CA TYR A 284 -18.65 -11.65 -10.56
C TYR A 284 -18.08 -13.08 -10.78
N PRO A 285 -16.88 -13.20 -11.37
CA PRO A 285 -16.25 -14.50 -11.58
C PRO A 285 -15.88 -15.14 -10.25
N VAL A 286 -16.08 -16.46 -10.16
CA VAL A 286 -15.61 -17.28 -9.05
C VAL A 286 -14.49 -18.17 -9.56
N ASP A 287 -13.30 -17.95 -9.03
CA ASP A 287 -12.05 -18.51 -9.55
C ASP A 287 -11.77 -18.12 -11.02
N GLY A 288 -10.52 -18.33 -11.48
CA GLY A 288 -10.11 -17.94 -12.83
C GLY A 288 -9.67 -16.47 -12.96
N ASP A 289 -9.84 -15.90 -14.15
CA ASP A 289 -9.39 -14.55 -14.48
C ASP A 289 -10.27 -13.49 -13.80
N ARG A 290 -9.63 -12.44 -13.26
CA ARG A 290 -10.30 -11.33 -12.56
C ARG A 290 -11.06 -11.73 -11.29
N ALA A 291 -10.92 -12.96 -10.81
CA ALA A 291 -11.47 -13.42 -9.53
C ALA A 291 -10.94 -12.62 -8.32
N GLN A 292 -9.78 -11.98 -8.47
CA GLN A 292 -9.14 -11.09 -7.48
C GLN A 292 -9.61 -9.62 -7.61
N GLY A 293 -10.43 -9.32 -8.62
CA GLY A 293 -10.96 -7.98 -8.84
C GLY A 293 -11.93 -7.55 -7.74
N ALA A 294 -12.17 -6.25 -7.67
CA ALA A 294 -13.00 -5.68 -6.61
C ALA A 294 -14.48 -6.05 -6.76
N ILE A 295 -15.08 -6.45 -5.65
CA ILE A 295 -16.51 -6.74 -5.47
C ILE A 295 -17.06 -5.86 -4.33
N TYR A 296 -17.92 -6.35 -3.45
CA TYR A 296 -18.71 -5.51 -2.56
C TYR A 296 -17.95 -4.97 -1.34
N GLY A 297 -17.01 -5.74 -0.80
CA GLY A 297 -16.25 -5.38 0.39
C GLY A 297 -14.73 -5.34 0.20
N ALA A 298 -14.06 -4.64 1.11
CA ALA A 298 -12.61 -4.54 1.21
C ALA A 298 -12.16 -4.74 2.66
N ILE A 299 -11.33 -5.76 2.88
CA ILE A 299 -10.67 -6.11 4.13
C ILE A 299 -9.18 -6.27 3.79
N PRO A 300 -8.39 -5.20 3.92
CA PRO A 300 -7.02 -5.12 3.44
C PRO A 300 -6.02 -5.76 4.43
N THR A 301 -6.31 -7.00 4.83
CA THR A 301 -5.46 -7.82 5.69
C THR A 301 -4.79 -8.94 4.91
N LEU A 302 -3.55 -9.25 5.24
CA LEU A 302 -2.83 -10.41 4.71
C LEU A 302 -2.12 -11.10 5.87
N THR A 303 -2.36 -12.40 6.04
CA THR A 303 -1.64 -13.24 7.00
C THR A 303 -0.80 -14.25 6.25
N ALA A 304 0.52 -14.20 6.44
CA ALA A 304 1.45 -15.16 5.90
C ALA A 304 1.75 -16.24 6.94
N VAL A 305 1.89 -17.48 6.45
CA VAL A 305 2.37 -18.63 7.21
C VAL A 305 3.77 -18.96 6.69
N GLN A 306 4.73 -18.95 7.60
CA GLN A 306 6.16 -18.91 7.33
C GLN A 306 6.88 -20.05 8.04
N GLU A 307 7.98 -20.51 7.45
CA GLU A 307 8.87 -21.45 8.13
C GLU A 307 9.56 -20.75 9.30
N GLY A 308 9.61 -21.43 10.46
CA GLY A 308 10.38 -21.00 11.62
C GLY A 308 11.62 -21.88 11.83
N PRO A 309 12.39 -21.67 12.92
CA PRO A 309 13.52 -22.52 13.22
C PRO A 309 13.07 -23.97 13.48
N GLY A 310 13.71 -24.92 12.80
CA GLY A 310 13.42 -26.35 12.96
C GLY A 310 11.99 -26.70 12.50
N PRO A 311 11.18 -27.38 13.33
CA PRO A 311 9.81 -27.75 12.97
C PRO A 311 8.76 -26.67 13.31
N THR A 312 9.18 -25.45 13.65
CA THR A 312 8.26 -24.38 14.07
C THR A 312 7.68 -23.64 12.87
N THR A 313 6.53 -23.00 13.08
CA THR A 313 5.86 -22.17 12.08
C THR A 313 5.64 -20.80 12.68
N PHE A 314 5.97 -19.76 11.91
CA PHE A 314 5.60 -18.40 12.25
C PHE A 314 4.38 -17.96 11.45
N THR A 315 3.59 -17.09 12.05
CA THR A 315 2.54 -16.36 11.34
C THR A 315 2.73 -14.89 11.61
N SER A 316 2.73 -14.11 10.54
CA SER A 316 2.78 -12.66 10.65
C SER A 316 1.74 -12.05 9.73
N SER A 317 1.17 -10.92 10.15
CA SER A 317 0.07 -10.28 9.45
C SER A 317 0.38 -8.83 9.13
N LEU A 318 -0.24 -8.33 8.07
CA LEU A 318 -0.28 -6.94 7.65
C LEU A 318 -1.74 -6.50 7.63
N LEU A 319 -2.01 -5.30 8.14
CA LEU A 319 -3.23 -4.55 7.90
C LEU A 319 -2.86 -3.24 7.19
N TRP A 320 -3.32 -3.05 5.96
CA TRP A 320 -3.13 -1.81 5.20
C TRP A 320 -4.28 -0.84 5.49
N VAL A 321 -4.03 0.15 6.34
CA VAL A 321 -5.05 1.08 6.85
C VAL A 321 -5.24 2.24 5.87
N ASN A 322 -5.89 1.97 4.74
CA ASN A 322 -6.19 2.97 3.71
C ASN A 322 -7.58 2.69 3.10
N PRO A 323 -8.49 3.68 3.06
CA PRO A 323 -9.83 3.49 2.53
C PRO A 323 -9.94 3.75 1.02
N SER A 324 -8.85 4.13 0.35
CA SER A 324 -8.83 4.48 -1.07
C SER A 324 -8.73 3.23 -1.96
N ASP A 325 -9.02 3.39 -3.26
CA ASP A 325 -8.79 2.36 -4.28
C ASP A 325 -7.35 1.83 -4.17
N THR A 326 -7.22 0.54 -3.87
CA THR A 326 -5.94 -0.10 -3.57
C THR A 326 -5.78 -1.33 -4.44
N LEU A 327 -4.61 -1.48 -5.07
CA LEU A 327 -4.25 -2.67 -5.82
C LEU A 327 -3.05 -3.36 -5.16
N VAL A 328 -3.10 -4.68 -5.07
CA VAL A 328 -2.05 -5.51 -4.46
C VAL A 328 -1.58 -6.54 -5.49
N ALA A 329 -0.29 -6.48 -5.81
CA ALA A 329 0.40 -7.52 -6.56
C ALA A 329 1.06 -8.50 -5.59
N LEU A 330 0.87 -9.80 -5.81
CA LEU A 330 1.58 -10.85 -5.09
C LEU A 330 2.63 -11.48 -6.02
N THR A 331 3.89 -11.41 -5.60
CA THR A 331 5.07 -11.97 -6.29
C THR A 331 5.79 -12.93 -5.36
N GLY A 332 6.20 -14.08 -5.89
CA GLY A 332 7.11 -15.01 -5.20
C GLY A 332 8.57 -14.69 -5.48
#